data_AF-A0AAE4DJG1-F1
#
_entry.id   AF-A0AAE4DJG1-F1
#
_cell.length_a   1.000
_cell.length_b   1.000
_cell.length_c   1.000
_cell.angle_alpha   90.00
_cell.angle_beta   90.00
_cell.angle_gamma   90.00
#
_symmetry.space_group_name_H-M   'P 1'
#
loop_
_entity.id
_entity.type
_entity.pdbx_description
1 polymer ?
#
loop_
_entity_poly.entity_id
_entity_poly.type
_entity_poly.pdbx_seq_one_letter_code
_entity_poly.pdbx_strand_id
1 'polypeptide(L)'
;VLLMLAGSFLPLAFLIFAVLGSILFGLATPTEAASIGALGGLLLGFLYRAMTWQRLRESVYLTLRTTAMVCWLFVGSYVFSSVFSYLGGEHVISEFVQGLNLTPLQFLILAQLIIFLLGWPLEWSEIIIIFVPIFLPLLALFDISPLFFGILVALNLQTSFLTPPMAMSAYYLKGIAPPSVRLTQIFAGCMPFLICVIFSMVVMYTFPQIVFYLPELFYD
;
A
#
# COMPACT_ATOMS: atom_id res chain seq x y z
N VAL A 1 -33.02 -10.57 -0.23
CA VAL A 1 -31.69 -10.24 -0.79
C VAL A 1 -31.30 -8.79 -0.51
N LEU A 2 -32.03 -7.79 -1.00
CA LEU A 2 -31.73 -6.36 -0.78
C LEU A 2 -31.60 -5.95 0.71
N LEU A 3 -32.51 -6.40 1.58
CA LEU A 3 -32.42 -6.13 3.04
C LEU A 3 -31.25 -6.83 3.73
N MET A 4 -30.83 -8.01 3.24
CA MET A 4 -29.66 -8.72 3.77
C MET A 4 -28.37 -8.06 3.31
N LEU A 5 -28.30 -7.65 2.04
CA LEU A 5 -27.19 -6.87 1.50
C LEU A 5 -27.07 -5.53 2.21
N ALA A 6 -28.18 -4.81 2.42
CA ALA A 6 -28.20 -3.56 3.17
C ALA A 6 -27.75 -3.77 4.62
N GLY A 7 -28.23 -4.83 5.29
CA GLY A 7 -27.86 -5.17 6.66
C GLY A 7 -26.37 -5.49 6.84
N SER A 8 -25.72 -6.11 5.86
CA SER A 8 -24.29 -6.45 5.93
C SER A 8 -23.37 -5.35 5.40
N PHE A 9 -23.80 -4.61 4.36
CA PHE A 9 -22.97 -3.61 3.69
C PHE A 9 -23.02 -2.24 4.36
N LEU A 10 -24.20 -1.75 4.78
CA LEU A 10 -24.32 -0.40 5.33
C LEU A 10 -23.49 -0.19 6.61
N PRO A 11 -23.44 -1.12 7.57
CA PRO A 11 -22.65 -0.91 8.78
C PRO A 11 -21.15 -0.89 8.49
N LEU A 12 -20.68 -1.71 7.55
CA LEU A 12 -19.29 -1.69 7.09
C LEU A 12 -18.97 -0.41 6.33
N ALA A 13 -19.85 0.03 5.43
CA ALA A 13 -19.68 1.26 4.68
C ALA A 13 -19.63 2.48 5.61
N PHE A 14 -20.52 2.55 6.61
CA PHE A 14 -20.49 3.60 7.62
C PHE A 14 -19.17 3.63 8.38
N LEU A 15 -18.64 2.46 8.76
CA LEU A 15 -17.35 2.36 9.43
C LEU A 15 -16.20 2.85 8.54
N ILE A 16 -16.21 2.48 7.25
CA ILE A 16 -15.22 2.98 6.27
C ILE A 16 -15.31 4.50 6.14
N PHE A 17 -16.51 5.06 6.00
CA PHE A 17 -16.70 6.51 5.93
C PHE A 17 -16.29 7.22 7.22
N ALA A 18 -16.52 6.62 8.39
CA ALA A 18 -16.09 7.19 9.66
C ALA A 18 -14.56 7.26 9.77
N VAL A 19 -13.86 6.19 9.36
CA VAL A 19 -12.38 6.13 9.41
C VAL A 19 -11.76 7.02 8.33
N LEU A 20 -12.20 6.91 7.07
CA LEU A 20 -11.65 7.74 6.00
C LEU A 20 -12.04 9.21 6.17
N GLY A 21 -13.27 9.48 6.60
CA GLY A 21 -13.74 10.84 6.87
C GLY A 21 -12.95 11.50 8.00
N SER A 22 -12.65 10.77 9.09
CA SER A 22 -11.88 11.37 10.19
C SER A 22 -10.45 11.75 9.78
N ILE A 23 -9.84 11.00 8.87
CA ILE A 23 -8.53 11.33 8.27
C ILE A 23 -8.66 12.55 7.34
N LEU A 24 -9.59 12.48 6.37
CA LEU A 24 -9.74 13.50 5.32
C LEU A 24 -10.16 14.87 5.87
N PHE A 25 -11.00 14.90 6.90
CA PHE A 25 -11.41 16.14 7.56
C PHE A 25 -10.43 16.60 8.64
N GLY A 26 -9.30 15.91 8.82
CA GLY A 26 -8.28 16.26 9.82
C GLY A 26 -8.74 16.13 11.27
N LEU A 27 -9.84 15.41 11.51
CA LEU A 27 -10.41 15.22 12.86
C LEU A 27 -9.59 14.23 13.69
N ALA A 28 -8.88 13.32 13.03
CA ALA A 28 -8.08 12.29 13.65
C ALA A 28 -6.80 12.03 12.86
N THR A 29 -5.70 11.82 13.56
CA THR A 29 -4.47 11.27 12.98
C THR A 29 -4.70 9.82 12.51
N PRO A 30 -3.86 9.25 11.61
CA PRO A 30 -4.04 7.87 11.15
C PRO A 30 -4.13 6.83 12.29
N THR A 31 -3.41 7.05 13.39
CA THR A 31 -3.46 6.18 14.58
C THR A 31 -4.80 6.29 15.33
N GLU A 32 -5.33 7.51 15.46
CA GLU A 32 -6.64 7.75 16.07
C GLU A 32 -7.78 7.23 15.18
N ALA A 33 -7.68 7.41 13.87
CA ALA A 33 -8.61 6.87 12.89
C ALA A 33 -8.62 5.33 12.89
N ALA A 34 -7.45 4.68 13.02
CA ALA A 34 -7.36 3.24 13.20
C ALA A 34 -8.07 2.77 14.49
N SER A 35 -7.99 3.56 15.56
CA SER A 35 -8.70 3.28 16.82
C SER A 35 -10.22 3.36 16.66
N ILE A 36 -10.73 4.33 15.88
CA ILE A 36 -12.15 4.43 15.50
C ILE A 36 -12.59 3.18 14.74
N GLY A 37 -11.78 2.70 13.78
CA GLY A 37 -12.05 1.47 13.04
C GLY A 37 -12.08 0.23 13.93
N ALA A 38 -11.14 0.10 14.86
CA ALA A 38 -11.08 -1.01 15.81
C ALA A 38 -12.27 -1.02 16.78
N LEU A 39 -12.61 0.14 17.35
CA LEU A 39 -13.79 0.30 18.20
C LEU A 39 -15.08 -0.01 17.44
N GLY A 40 -15.21 0.50 16.22
CA GLY A 40 -16.36 0.23 15.35
C GLY A 40 -16.48 -1.27 15.02
N GLY A 41 -15.36 -1.94 14.74
CA GLY A 41 -15.32 -3.39 14.49
C GLY A 41 -15.77 -4.20 15.70
N LEU A 42 -15.33 -3.83 16.91
CA LEU A 42 -15.79 -4.45 18.16
C LEU A 42 -17.29 -4.24 18.37
N LEU A 43 -17.78 -3.02 18.13
CA LEU A 43 -19.20 -2.67 18.25
C LEU A 43 -20.06 -3.49 17.28
N LEU A 44 -19.64 -3.61 16.01
CA LEU A 44 -20.31 -4.46 15.03
C LEU A 44 -20.29 -5.94 15.42
N GLY A 45 -19.17 -6.44 15.93
CA GLY A 45 -19.06 -7.80 16.43
C GLY A 45 -20.06 -8.09 17.57
N PHE A 46 -20.24 -7.11 18.47
CA PHE A 46 -21.22 -7.19 19.55
C PHE A 46 -22.67 -7.17 19.02
N LEU A 47 -22.98 -6.24 18.11
CA LEU A 47 -24.31 -6.11 17.48
C LEU A 47 -24.72 -7.37 16.70
N TYR A 48 -23.77 -7.99 15.98
CA TYR A 48 -23.99 -9.24 15.26
C TYR A 48 -23.98 -10.48 16.17
N ARG A 49 -23.81 -10.31 17.49
CA ARG A 49 -23.72 -11.41 18.49
C ARG A 49 -22.67 -12.47 18.13
N ALA A 50 -21.63 -12.04 17.42
CA ALA A 50 -20.55 -12.91 16.94
C ALA A 50 -19.36 -12.94 17.91
N MET A 51 -19.39 -12.12 18.96
CA MET A 51 -18.32 -11.98 19.95
C MET A 51 -18.33 -13.12 20.96
N THR A 52 -17.33 -13.98 20.87
CA THR A 52 -16.99 -14.98 21.89
C THR A 52 -15.60 -14.70 22.43
N TRP A 53 -15.33 -15.11 23.68
CA TRP A 53 -14.00 -14.94 24.29
C TRP A 53 -12.89 -15.57 23.44
N GLN A 54 -13.16 -16.74 22.85
CA GLN A 54 -12.24 -17.42 21.95
C GLN A 54 -11.92 -16.57 20.70
N ARG A 55 -12.94 -16.03 20.02
CA ARG A 55 -12.76 -15.19 18.82
C ARG A 55 -12.04 -13.88 19.13
N LEU A 56 -12.34 -13.25 20.27
CA LEU A 56 -11.63 -12.06 20.70
C LEU A 56 -10.13 -12.35 20.94
N ARG A 57 -9.83 -13.42 21.70
CA ARG A 57 -8.45 -13.83 21.97
C ARG A 57 -7.69 -14.16 20.68
N GLU A 58 -8.33 -14.89 19.76
CA GLU A 58 -7.76 -15.23 18.47
C GLU A 58 -7.48 -13.99 17.62
N SER A 59 -8.42 -13.05 17.57
CA SER A 59 -8.25 -11.78 16.85
C SER A 59 -7.07 -10.98 17.40
N VAL A 60 -6.98 -10.82 18.72
CA VAL A 60 -5.85 -10.12 19.37
C VAL A 60 -4.52 -10.82 19.08
N TYR A 61 -4.47 -12.15 19.14
CA TYR A 61 -3.25 -12.90 18.85
C TYR A 61 -2.80 -12.73 17.38
N LEU A 62 -3.73 -12.79 16.43
CA LEU A 62 -3.44 -12.56 15.00
C LEU A 62 -2.95 -11.14 14.74
N THR A 63 -3.58 -10.13 15.36
CA THR A 63 -3.13 -8.73 15.29
C THR A 63 -1.73 -8.58 15.89
N LEU A 64 -1.47 -9.13 17.08
CA LEU A 64 -0.15 -9.06 17.70
C LEU A 64 0.93 -9.75 16.85
N ARG A 65 0.63 -10.91 16.28
CA ARG A 65 1.58 -11.66 15.44
C ARG A 65 1.94 -10.90 14.16
N THR A 66 0.95 -10.31 13.50
CA THR A 66 1.17 -9.49 12.29
C THR A 66 1.93 -8.21 12.61
N THR A 67 1.54 -7.48 13.67
CA THR A 67 2.28 -6.30 14.13
C THR A 67 3.71 -6.64 14.54
N ALA A 68 3.95 -7.75 15.24
CA ALA A 68 5.31 -8.16 15.64
C ALA A 68 6.22 -8.45 14.44
N MET A 69 5.70 -9.10 13.39
CA MET A 69 6.44 -9.32 12.14
C MET A 69 6.86 -7.99 11.52
N VAL A 70 5.92 -7.05 11.39
CA VAL A 70 6.18 -5.72 10.82
C VAL A 70 7.16 -4.92 11.68
N CYS A 71 7.00 -4.92 13.01
CA CYS A 71 7.93 -4.25 13.92
C CYS A 71 9.36 -4.80 13.80
N TRP A 72 9.53 -6.12 13.62
CA TRP A 72 10.85 -6.69 13.38
C TRP A 72 11.45 -6.24 12.04
N LEU A 73 10.63 -6.14 10.99
CA LEU A 73 11.10 -5.58 9.71
C LEU A 73 11.58 -4.14 9.86
N PHE A 74 10.89 -3.31 10.66
CA PHE A 74 11.33 -1.94 10.95
C PHE A 74 12.69 -1.90 11.65
N VAL A 75 12.92 -2.75 12.66
CA VAL A 75 14.22 -2.79 13.32
C VAL A 75 15.32 -3.23 12.34
N GLY A 76 15.07 -4.27 11.53
CA GLY A 76 16.03 -4.75 10.53
C GLY A 76 16.35 -3.71 9.47
N SER A 77 15.33 -3.05 8.92
CA SER A 77 15.52 -1.97 7.95
C SER A 77 16.22 -0.75 8.55
N TYR A 78 15.84 -0.33 9.75
CA TYR A 78 16.48 0.82 10.37
C TYR A 78 17.98 0.56 10.62
N VAL A 79 18.33 -0.64 11.09
CA VAL A 79 19.74 -1.06 11.24
C VAL A 79 20.43 -1.10 9.88
N PHE A 80 19.81 -1.70 8.86
CA PHE A 80 20.37 -1.74 7.50
C PHE A 80 20.59 -0.34 6.93
N SER A 81 19.57 0.52 6.93
CA SER A 81 19.62 1.89 6.42
C SER A 81 20.65 2.73 7.16
N SER A 82 20.75 2.59 8.48
CA SER A 82 21.73 3.32 9.30
C SER A 82 23.15 2.90 8.98
N VAL A 83 23.42 1.58 8.92
CA VAL A 83 24.76 1.05 8.59
C VAL A 83 25.12 1.35 7.13
N PHE A 84 24.16 1.20 6.21
CA PHE A 84 24.33 1.50 4.80
C PHE A 84 24.69 2.97 4.58
N SER A 85 23.95 3.89 5.20
CA SER A 85 24.23 5.33 5.17
C SER A 85 25.59 5.64 5.83
N TYR A 86 25.90 5.05 6.99
CA TYR A 86 27.17 5.24 7.69
C TYR A 86 28.40 4.78 6.88
N LEU A 87 28.28 3.69 6.13
CA LEU A 87 29.36 3.19 5.26
C LEU A 87 29.46 3.98 3.94
N GLY A 88 28.63 5.00 3.72
CA GLY A 88 28.61 5.79 2.50
C GLY A 88 27.93 5.08 1.33
N GLY A 89 27.06 4.10 1.59
CA GLY A 89 26.32 3.37 0.55
C GLY A 89 25.47 4.28 -0.33
N GLU A 90 24.93 5.37 0.24
CA GLU A 90 24.24 6.43 -0.51
C GLU A 90 25.12 7.03 -1.61
N HIS A 91 26.40 7.27 -1.32
CA HIS A 91 27.34 7.84 -2.27
C HIS A 91 27.63 6.86 -3.41
N VAL A 92 27.84 5.58 -3.11
CA VAL A 92 28.09 4.53 -4.12
C VAL A 92 26.91 4.39 -5.08
N ILE A 93 25.68 4.36 -4.57
CA ILE A 93 24.49 4.27 -5.44
C ILE A 93 24.30 5.57 -6.21
N SER A 94 24.50 6.72 -5.57
CA SER A 94 24.41 8.03 -6.24
C SER A 94 25.40 8.14 -7.40
N GLU A 95 26.68 7.81 -7.20
CA GLU A 95 27.69 7.80 -8.26
C GLU A 95 27.34 6.84 -9.39
N PHE A 96 26.87 5.63 -9.06
CA PHE A 96 26.42 4.66 -10.06
C PHE A 96 25.28 5.22 -10.92
N VAL A 97 24.25 5.80 -10.29
CA VAL A 97 23.09 6.36 -10.98
C VAL A 97 23.46 7.61 -11.79
N GLN A 98 24.33 8.48 -11.26
CA GLN A 98 24.83 9.65 -11.98
C GLN A 98 25.69 9.24 -13.19
N GLY A 99 26.47 8.16 -13.09
CA GLY A 99 27.24 7.59 -14.20
C GLY A 99 26.38 7.14 -15.38
N LEU A 100 25.10 6.82 -15.14
CA LEU A 100 24.14 6.47 -16.18
C LEU A 100 23.59 7.70 -16.93
N ASN A 101 23.87 8.92 -16.48
CA ASN A 101 23.40 10.18 -17.08
C ASN A 101 21.88 10.19 -17.39
N LEU A 102 21.08 9.69 -16.45
CA LEU A 102 19.64 9.57 -16.62
C LEU A 102 18.95 10.93 -16.55
N THR A 103 17.86 11.07 -17.28
CA THR A 103 16.88 12.14 -17.05
C THR A 103 15.99 11.81 -15.84
N PRO A 104 15.37 12.80 -15.17
CA PRO A 104 14.46 12.55 -14.04
C PRO A 104 13.34 11.54 -14.36
N LEU A 105 12.79 11.60 -15.58
CA LEU A 105 11.76 10.67 -16.03
C LEU A 105 12.31 9.25 -16.20
N GLN A 106 13.51 9.10 -16.77
CA GLN A 106 14.14 7.78 -16.90
C GLN A 106 14.48 7.18 -15.54
N PHE A 107 14.97 7.99 -14.60
CA PHE A 107 15.19 7.57 -13.23
C PHE A 107 13.89 7.10 -12.56
N LEU A 108 12.80 7.86 -12.69
CA LEU A 108 11.49 7.47 -12.17
C LEU A 108 11.01 6.15 -12.75
N ILE A 109 11.05 5.99 -14.07
CA ILE A 109 10.64 4.74 -14.73
C ILE A 109 11.51 3.57 -14.28
N LEU A 110 12.83 3.77 -14.16
CA LEU A 110 13.75 2.74 -13.68
C LEU A 110 13.42 2.33 -12.23
N ALA A 111 13.23 3.29 -11.34
CA ALA A 111 12.86 3.03 -9.94
C ALA A 111 11.51 2.29 -9.86
N GLN A 112 10.52 2.73 -10.63
CA GLN A 112 9.22 2.05 -10.71
C GLN A 112 9.36 0.61 -11.25
N LEU A 113 10.20 0.38 -12.26
CA LEU A 113 10.41 -0.96 -12.80
C LEU A 113 11.12 -1.88 -11.80
N ILE A 114 12.12 -1.38 -11.08
CA ILE A 114 12.78 -2.13 -10.01
C ILE A 114 11.78 -2.50 -8.91
N ILE A 115 10.98 -1.53 -8.45
CA ILE A 115 9.95 -1.75 -7.41
C ILE A 115 8.89 -2.75 -7.88
N PHE A 116 8.45 -2.65 -9.13
CA PHE A 116 7.50 -3.59 -9.72
C PHE A 116 8.05 -5.02 -9.74
N LEU A 117 9.33 -5.20 -10.13
CA LEU A 117 9.97 -6.52 -10.14
C LEU A 117 10.19 -7.08 -8.73
N LEU A 118 10.54 -6.22 -7.77
CA LEU A 118 10.68 -6.60 -6.36
C LEU A 118 9.36 -7.04 -5.75
N GLY A 119 8.25 -6.47 -6.22
CA GLY A 119 6.89 -6.87 -5.84
C GLY A 119 6.46 -8.26 -6.31
N TRP A 120 7.31 -9.00 -7.03
CA TRP A 120 7.11 -10.43 -7.23
C TRP A 120 7.46 -11.22 -5.95
N PRO A 121 8.74 -11.33 -5.52
CA PRO A 121 9.06 -12.15 -4.36
C PRO A 121 8.72 -11.52 -3.00
N LEU A 122 8.54 -10.19 -2.93
CA LEU A 122 8.39 -9.46 -1.66
C LEU A 122 6.99 -8.90 -1.48
N GLU A 123 6.57 -8.85 -0.21
CA GLU A 123 5.36 -8.15 0.19
C GLU A 123 5.55 -6.61 0.16
N TRP A 124 4.46 -5.86 0.07
CA TRP A 124 4.51 -4.40 -0.14
C TRP A 124 5.15 -3.68 1.05
N SER A 125 4.92 -4.18 2.27
CA SER A 125 5.51 -3.63 3.49
C SER A 125 7.03 -3.69 3.48
N GLU A 126 7.61 -4.78 2.99
CA GLU A 126 9.04 -5.05 2.92
C GLU A 126 9.71 -4.13 1.91
N ILE A 127 9.04 -3.87 0.79
CA ILE A 127 9.52 -2.95 -0.24
C ILE A 127 9.57 -1.52 0.31
N ILE A 128 8.50 -1.07 0.95
CA ILE A 128 8.44 0.28 1.54
C ILE A 128 9.46 0.42 2.67
N ILE A 129 9.61 -0.60 3.50
CA ILE A 129 10.49 -0.53 4.67
C ILE A 129 11.97 -0.62 4.26
N ILE A 130 12.35 -1.47 3.30
CA ILE A 130 13.77 -1.72 2.98
C ILE A 130 14.25 -0.90 1.77
N PHE A 131 13.48 -0.86 0.68
CA PHE A 131 13.96 -0.34 -0.61
C PHE A 131 13.64 1.14 -0.82
N VAL A 132 12.47 1.61 -0.38
CA VAL A 132 12.12 3.04 -0.53
C VAL A 132 13.15 3.97 0.12
N PRO A 133 13.68 3.71 1.34
CA PRO A 133 14.74 4.52 1.94
C PRO A 133 16.01 4.65 1.09
N ILE A 134 16.30 3.65 0.24
CA ILE A 134 17.46 3.67 -0.66
C ILE A 134 17.24 4.67 -1.80
N PHE A 135 16.00 4.82 -2.28
CA PHE A 135 15.66 5.75 -3.36
C PHE A 135 15.44 7.18 -2.87
N LEU A 136 15.00 7.39 -1.63
CA LEU A 136 14.74 8.72 -1.06
C LEU A 136 15.89 9.73 -1.21
N PRO A 137 17.16 9.40 -0.86
CA PRO A 137 18.26 10.36 -1.04
C PRO A 137 18.54 10.67 -2.51
N LEU A 138 18.23 9.75 -3.43
CA LEU A 138 18.41 9.95 -4.86
C LEU A 138 17.37 10.92 -5.44
N LEU A 139 16.18 11.04 -4.84
CA LEU A 139 15.14 11.96 -5.33
C LEU A 139 15.61 13.41 -5.38
N ALA A 140 16.44 13.82 -4.42
CA ALA A 140 16.99 15.17 -4.35
C ALA A 140 17.95 15.49 -5.51
N LEU A 141 18.61 14.48 -6.10
CA LEU A 141 19.50 14.65 -7.25
C LEU A 141 18.75 14.94 -8.54
N PHE A 142 17.48 14.53 -8.62
CA PHE A 142 16.61 14.66 -9.79
C PHE A 142 15.50 15.69 -9.59
N ASP A 143 15.53 16.46 -8.49
CA ASP A 143 14.50 17.43 -8.09
C ASP A 143 13.07 16.83 -8.03
N ILE A 144 12.96 15.58 -7.54
CA ILE A 144 11.69 14.86 -7.43
C ILE A 144 11.16 15.01 -5.99
N SER A 145 9.88 15.36 -5.86
CA SER A 145 9.26 15.41 -4.54
C SER A 145 9.04 14.01 -3.96
N PRO A 146 9.34 13.78 -2.66
CA PRO A 146 9.06 12.49 -2.00
C PRO A 146 7.58 12.10 -2.03
N LEU A 147 6.67 13.07 -1.98
CA LEU A 147 5.23 12.83 -2.06
C LEU A 147 4.84 12.25 -3.43
N PHE A 148 5.34 12.84 -4.52
CA PHE A 148 5.07 12.36 -5.87
C PHE A 148 5.62 10.95 -6.07
N PHE A 149 6.85 10.71 -5.62
CA PHE A 149 7.44 9.37 -5.64
C PHE A 149 6.62 8.37 -4.81
N GLY A 150 6.21 8.75 -3.60
CA GLY A 150 5.41 7.91 -2.71
C GLY A 150 4.07 7.48 -3.32
N ILE A 151 3.36 8.41 -3.98
CA ILE A 151 2.09 8.09 -4.64
C ILE A 151 2.31 7.20 -5.86
N LEU A 152 3.37 7.43 -6.64
CA LEU A 152 3.73 6.52 -7.75
C LEU A 152 4.03 5.11 -7.25
N VAL A 153 4.83 4.99 -6.18
CA VAL A 153 5.13 3.69 -5.54
C VAL A 153 3.85 3.03 -5.04
N ALA A 154 2.93 3.78 -4.43
CA ALA A 154 1.65 3.25 -3.96
C ALA A 154 0.79 2.68 -5.11
N LEU A 155 0.69 3.39 -6.24
CA LEU A 155 -0.02 2.87 -7.42
C LEU A 155 0.69 1.66 -8.03
N ASN A 156 2.02 1.71 -8.14
CA ASN A 156 2.80 0.62 -8.69
C ASN A 156 2.67 -0.66 -7.86
N LEU A 157 2.77 -0.58 -6.54
CA LEU A 157 2.59 -1.74 -5.67
C LEU A 157 1.19 -2.37 -5.85
N GLN A 158 0.14 -1.57 -6.06
CA GLN A 158 -1.18 -2.13 -6.42
C GLN A 158 -1.13 -2.93 -7.73
N THR A 159 -0.43 -2.42 -8.75
CA THR A 159 -0.27 -3.14 -10.02
C THR A 159 0.49 -4.46 -9.86
N SER A 160 1.57 -4.46 -9.06
CA SER A 160 2.38 -5.66 -8.82
C SER A 160 1.57 -6.76 -8.15
N PHE A 161 0.72 -6.40 -7.18
CA PHE A 161 -0.13 -7.34 -6.43
C PHE A 161 -1.35 -7.86 -7.19
N LEU A 162 -1.64 -7.31 -8.38
CA LEU A 162 -2.73 -7.74 -9.25
C LEU A 162 -2.23 -8.45 -10.51
N THR A 163 -0.94 -8.30 -10.84
CA THR A 163 -0.34 -8.88 -12.05
C THR A 163 0.16 -10.30 -11.78
N PRO A 164 -0.20 -11.29 -12.63
CA PRO A 164 0.43 -12.62 -12.58
C PRO A 164 1.95 -12.50 -12.72
N PRO A 165 2.79 -13.24 -11.96
CA PRO A 165 2.51 -14.49 -11.24
C PRO A 165 2.13 -14.35 -9.76
N MET A 166 2.27 -13.16 -9.17
CA MET A 166 2.22 -12.92 -7.71
C MET A 166 0.97 -12.18 -7.24
N ALA A 167 -0.12 -12.39 -7.97
CA ALA A 167 -1.42 -11.80 -7.67
C ALA A 167 -2.10 -12.47 -6.45
N MET A 168 -1.53 -12.27 -5.26
CA MET A 168 -1.94 -12.89 -4.00
C MET A 168 -3.45 -12.77 -3.77
N SER A 169 -4.04 -11.60 -4.03
CA SER A 169 -5.48 -11.37 -3.91
C SER A 169 -6.33 -12.29 -4.80
N ALA A 170 -5.87 -12.57 -6.02
CA ALA A 170 -6.56 -13.49 -6.93
C ALA A 170 -6.43 -14.96 -6.47
N TYR A 171 -5.30 -15.35 -5.88
CA TYR A 171 -5.13 -16.67 -5.28
C TYR A 171 -5.98 -16.85 -4.02
N TYR A 172 -6.07 -15.82 -3.17
CA TYR A 172 -6.99 -15.82 -2.03
C TYR A 172 -8.44 -15.95 -2.48
N LEU A 173 -8.85 -15.19 -3.49
CA LEU A 173 -10.20 -15.29 -4.07
C LEU A 173 -10.44 -16.70 -4.64
N LYS A 174 -9.45 -17.29 -5.32
CA LYS A 174 -9.55 -18.66 -5.82
C LYS A 174 -9.69 -19.70 -4.69
N GLY A 175 -9.12 -19.44 -3.52
CA GLY A 175 -9.24 -20.31 -2.34
C GLY A 175 -10.66 -20.38 -1.75
N ILE A 176 -11.46 -19.32 -1.91
CA ILE A 176 -12.87 -19.28 -1.45
C ILE A 176 -13.88 -19.44 -2.59
N ALA A 177 -13.46 -19.28 -3.85
CA ALA A 177 -14.34 -19.37 -5.01
C ALA A 177 -14.75 -20.82 -5.31
N PRO A 178 -15.95 -21.03 -5.87
CA PRO A 178 -16.39 -22.35 -6.32
C PRO A 178 -15.37 -22.99 -7.29
N PRO A 179 -15.26 -24.33 -7.33
CA PRO A 179 -14.31 -25.04 -8.19
C PRO A 179 -14.53 -24.76 -9.69
N SER A 180 -15.73 -24.32 -10.09
CA SER A 180 -16.05 -23.92 -11.47
C SER A 180 -15.34 -22.66 -11.95
N VAL A 181 -14.92 -21.76 -11.05
CA VAL A 181 -14.25 -20.50 -11.41
C VAL A 181 -12.77 -20.74 -11.62
N ARG A 182 -12.26 -20.55 -12.84
CA ARG A 182 -10.84 -20.72 -13.14
C ARG A 182 -10.04 -19.49 -12.71
N LEU A 183 -8.78 -19.69 -12.31
CA LEU A 183 -7.88 -18.58 -11.94
C LEU A 183 -7.71 -17.57 -13.09
N THR A 184 -7.69 -18.05 -14.34
CA THR A 184 -7.64 -17.20 -15.53
C THR A 184 -8.85 -16.27 -15.67
N GLN A 185 -10.04 -16.67 -15.19
CA GLN A 185 -11.22 -15.81 -15.19
C GLN A 185 -11.11 -14.71 -14.13
N ILE A 186 -10.51 -15.02 -12.98
CA ILE A 186 -10.24 -14.04 -11.94
C ILE A 186 -9.24 -13.00 -12.46
N PHE A 187 -8.15 -13.44 -13.08
CA PHE A 187 -7.17 -12.53 -13.70
C PHE A 187 -7.76 -11.67 -14.82
N ALA A 188 -8.56 -12.28 -15.70
CA ALA A 188 -9.25 -11.53 -16.75
C ALA A 188 -10.21 -10.47 -16.15
N GLY A 189 -10.85 -10.75 -15.02
CA GLY A 189 -11.69 -9.80 -14.30
C GLY A 189 -10.91 -8.67 -13.62
N CYS A 190 -9.67 -8.91 -13.18
CA CYS A 190 -8.81 -7.89 -12.58
C CYS A 190 -8.11 -7.00 -13.63
N MET A 191 -7.92 -7.49 -14.86
CA MET A 191 -7.18 -6.79 -15.91
C MET A 191 -7.73 -5.38 -16.25
N PRO A 192 -9.06 -5.13 -16.34
CA PRO A 192 -9.58 -3.78 -16.54
C PRO A 192 -9.17 -2.80 -15.45
N PHE A 193 -9.12 -3.26 -14.20
CA PHE A 193 -8.65 -2.43 -13.09
C PHE A 193 -7.17 -2.11 -13.21
N LEU A 194 -6.34 -3.08 -13.61
CA LEU A 194 -4.92 -2.86 -13.87
C LEU A 194 -4.70 -1.79 -14.94
N ILE A 195 -5.49 -1.81 -16.01
CA ILE A 195 -5.46 -0.78 -17.07
C ILE A 195 -5.79 0.60 -16.49
N CYS A 196 -6.80 0.72 -15.62
CA CYS A 196 -7.13 1.97 -14.95
C CYS A 196 -5.99 2.49 -14.07
N VAL A 197 -5.26 1.60 -13.40
CA VAL A 197 -4.11 2.01 -12.56
C VAL A 197 -2.94 2.49 -13.45
N ILE A 198 -2.61 1.75 -14.51
CA ILE A 198 -1.57 2.17 -15.47
C ILE A 198 -1.95 3.51 -16.11
N PHE A 199 -3.21 3.68 -16.50
CA PHE A 199 -3.72 4.95 -17.01
C PHE A 199 -3.55 6.08 -15.98
N SER A 200 -3.90 5.83 -14.72
CA SER A 200 -3.66 6.80 -13.63
C SER A 200 -2.18 7.17 -13.48
N MET A 201 -1.26 6.20 -13.61
CA MET A 201 0.18 6.48 -13.59
C MET A 201 0.61 7.37 -14.76
N VAL A 202 0.14 7.10 -15.98
CA VAL A 202 0.42 7.94 -17.16
C VAL A 202 -0.12 9.36 -16.98
N VAL A 203 -1.33 9.48 -16.43
CA VAL A 203 -1.94 10.77 -16.11
C VAL A 203 -1.11 11.51 -15.06
N MET A 204 -0.58 10.85 -14.05
CA MET A 204 0.32 11.48 -13.07
C MET A 204 1.63 11.97 -13.67
N TYR A 205 2.23 11.23 -14.60
CA TYR A 205 3.44 11.68 -15.30
C TYR A 205 3.19 12.89 -16.20
N THR A 206 2.01 12.98 -16.81
CA THR A 206 1.65 14.08 -17.71
C THR A 206 1.11 15.31 -16.97
N PHE A 207 0.41 15.10 -15.84
CA PHE A 207 -0.19 16.15 -15.02
C PHE A 207 0.18 15.96 -13.53
N PRO A 208 1.42 16.29 -13.13
CA PRO A 208 1.88 16.09 -11.74
C PRO A 208 1.06 16.84 -10.69
N GLN A 209 0.39 17.94 -11.08
CA GLN A 209 -0.46 18.77 -10.22
C GLN A 209 -1.59 17.97 -9.55
N ILE A 210 -2.06 16.88 -10.16
CA ILE A 210 -3.13 16.04 -9.59
C ILE A 210 -2.72 15.45 -8.23
N VAL A 211 -1.42 15.19 -8.07
CA VAL A 211 -0.85 14.64 -6.83
C VAL A 211 -0.88 15.67 -5.71
N PHE A 212 -0.65 16.94 -6.03
CA PHE A 212 -0.49 18.01 -5.04
C PHE A 212 -1.79 18.77 -4.76
N TYR A 213 -2.72 18.80 -5.71
CA TYR A 213 -3.94 19.60 -5.63
C TYR A 213 -4.77 19.32 -4.36
N LEU A 214 -5.00 18.05 -4.04
CA LEU A 214 -5.81 17.69 -2.88
C LEU A 214 -5.05 17.96 -1.56
N PRO A 215 -3.78 17.56 -1.39
CA PRO A 215 -2.99 17.98 -0.24
C PRO A 215 -2.96 19.49 -0.03
N GLU A 216 -2.65 20.30 -1.05
CA GLU A 216 -2.59 21.77 -0.97
C GLU A 216 -3.93 22.42 -0.60
N LEU A 217 -5.06 21.76 -0.88
CA LEU A 217 -6.39 22.26 -0.53
C LEU A 217 -6.74 22.02 0.96
N PHE A 218 -6.23 20.94 1.56
CA PHE A 218 -6.61 20.49 2.90
C PHE A 218 -5.53 20.71 3.96
N TYR A 219 -4.26 20.73 3.55
CA TYR A 219 -3.09 20.79 4.40
C TYR A 219 -2.16 21.86 3.82
N ASP A 220 -2.14 23.05 4.44
CA ASP A 220 -1.26 24.17 4.07
C ASP A 220 0.23 23.79 4.10
#